data_AF-U5VTB7-F1
#
_entry.id   AF-U5VTB7-F1
#
_cell.length_a   1.000
_cell.length_b   1.000
_cell.length_c   1.000
_cell.angle_alpha   90.00
_cell.angle_beta   90.00
_cell.angle_gamma   90.00
#
_symmetry.space_group_name_H-M   'P 1'
#
loop_
_entity.id
_entity.type
_entity.pdbx_description
1 polymer ?
#
loop_
_entity_poly.entity_id
_entity_poly.type
_entity_poly.pdbx_seq_one_letter_code
_entity_poly.pdbx_strand_id
1 'polypeptide(L)'
;MRQRFASEHPALTADTIKTVEAGTRQWFRLAARHPKARLAMPSVVVDDLWHELVLHTREYAEFCDAAFGRFLHHTPEASTSGGLKETFRLAKQDEEGAVLPLIFRVDHDLGVPGGRHYLADCGGRGLCYELKGTVCIEHLAGPGKRPGGGWDFKRNAPDGGMSQAGGDPGGGCGGGCGGGN
;
A
#
# COMPACT_ATOMS: atom_id res chain seq x y z
N MET A 1 24.62 14.40 -2.38
CA MET A 1 23.26 14.56 -1.82
C MET A 1 22.34 15.49 -2.61
N ARG A 2 22.33 16.82 -2.40
CA ARG A 2 21.24 17.68 -2.93
C ARG A 2 21.15 17.81 -4.46
N GLN A 3 22.25 17.69 -5.21
CA GLN A 3 22.27 18.02 -6.64
C GLN A 3 21.69 16.95 -7.57
N ARG A 4 21.83 15.65 -7.26
CA ARG A 4 21.32 14.56 -8.11
C ARG A 4 19.84 14.27 -7.82
N PHE A 5 19.48 14.23 -6.55
CA PHE A 5 18.09 14.16 -6.09
C PHE A 5 17.21 15.31 -6.61
N ALA A 6 17.76 16.54 -6.67
CA ALA A 6 17.06 17.68 -7.27
C ALA A 6 16.98 17.59 -8.81
N SER A 7 17.87 16.84 -9.48
CA SER A 7 17.83 16.64 -10.94
C SER A 7 16.81 15.59 -11.38
N GLU A 8 16.57 14.58 -10.53
CA GLU A 8 15.55 13.54 -10.75
C GLU A 8 14.16 13.99 -10.26
N HIS A 9 14.12 14.92 -9.31
CA HIS A 9 12.88 15.49 -8.77
C HIS A 9 12.89 17.03 -8.78
N PRO A 10 12.89 17.68 -9.97
CA PRO A 10 12.94 19.13 -10.10
C PRO A 10 11.72 19.87 -9.50
N ALA A 11 10.66 19.14 -9.13
CA ALA A 11 9.48 19.67 -8.47
C ALA A 11 9.60 19.76 -6.93
N LEU A 12 10.67 19.24 -6.32
CA LEU A 12 10.82 19.24 -4.86
C LEU A 12 11.36 20.59 -4.36
N THR A 13 10.53 21.28 -3.55
CA THR A 13 10.90 22.51 -2.85
C THR A 13 11.68 22.19 -1.57
N ALA A 14 12.27 23.22 -0.93
CA ALA A 14 12.96 23.04 0.34
C ALA A 14 12.06 22.43 1.44
N ASP A 15 10.75 22.65 1.39
CA ASP A 15 9.80 22.09 2.35
C ASP A 15 9.44 20.64 2.05
N THR A 16 9.39 20.23 0.77
CA THR A 16 9.17 18.82 0.44
C THR A 16 10.38 17.97 0.80
N ILE A 17 11.60 18.50 0.70
CA ILE A 17 12.82 17.81 1.16
C ILE A 17 12.73 17.46 2.65
N LYS A 18 12.22 18.36 3.50
CA LYS A 18 12.05 18.09 4.93
C LYS A 18 11.11 16.90 5.18
N THR A 19 10.05 16.79 4.39
CA THR A 19 9.11 15.66 4.46
C THR A 19 9.79 14.35 4.06
N VAL A 20 10.60 14.35 2.99
CA VAL A 20 11.37 13.17 2.58
C VAL A 20 12.37 12.78 3.66
N GLU A 21 13.13 13.74 4.20
CA GLU A 21 14.07 13.49 5.31
C GLU A 21 13.37 12.93 6.55
N ALA A 22 12.17 13.42 6.87
CA ALA A 22 11.36 12.91 7.97
C ALA A 22 10.93 11.45 7.71
N GLY A 23 10.53 11.11 6.48
CA GLY A 23 10.24 9.74 6.05
C GLY A 23 11.46 8.82 6.16
N THR A 24 12.64 9.28 5.70
CA THR A 24 13.90 8.54 5.82
C THR A 24 14.30 8.31 7.28
N ARG A 25 14.12 9.32 8.15
CA ARG A 25 14.35 9.16 9.60
C ARG A 25 13.39 8.14 10.21
N GLN A 26 12.11 8.13 9.80
CA GLN A 26 11.16 7.12 10.24
C GLN A 26 11.63 5.73 9.84
N TRP A 27 12.02 5.53 8.56
CA TRP A 27 12.58 4.26 8.09
C TRP A 27 13.76 3.77 8.96
N PHE A 28 14.75 4.63 9.20
CA PHE A 28 15.91 4.27 10.01
C PHE A 28 15.57 3.97 11.46
N ARG A 29 14.62 4.69 12.08
CA ARG A 29 14.13 4.34 13.42
C ARG A 29 13.51 2.94 13.45
N LEU A 30 12.72 2.57 12.44
CA LEU A 30 12.13 1.24 12.36
C LEU A 30 13.22 0.17 12.21
N ALA A 31 14.20 0.38 11.33
CA ALA A 31 15.32 -0.54 11.12
C ALA A 31 16.21 -0.70 12.37
N ALA A 32 16.41 0.38 13.13
CA ALA A 32 17.18 0.39 14.37
C ALA A 32 16.46 -0.34 15.50
N ARG A 33 15.16 -0.06 15.70
CA ARG A 33 14.37 -0.63 16.79
C ARG A 33 13.97 -2.09 16.54
N HIS A 34 13.92 -2.50 15.27
CA HIS A 34 13.46 -3.84 14.88
C HIS A 34 14.46 -4.54 13.96
N PRO A 35 15.70 -4.83 14.41
CA PRO A 35 16.77 -5.35 13.55
C PRO A 35 16.51 -6.77 12.99
N LYS A 36 15.54 -7.50 13.56
CA LYS A 36 15.12 -8.84 13.13
C LYS A 36 13.85 -8.82 12.25
N ALA A 37 13.19 -7.68 12.11
CA ALA A 37 11.98 -7.57 11.31
C ALA A 37 12.32 -7.60 9.82
N ARG A 38 11.48 -8.27 9.03
CA ARG A 38 11.57 -8.25 7.57
C ARG A 38 10.80 -7.03 7.07
N LEU A 39 11.49 -5.90 6.94
CA LEU A 39 10.91 -4.65 6.50
C LEU A 39 11.05 -4.51 4.98
N ALA A 40 9.98 -4.04 4.32
CA ALA A 40 10.06 -3.58 2.93
C ALA A 40 9.90 -2.05 2.87
N MET A 41 10.69 -1.39 2.02
CA MET A 41 10.62 0.05 1.79
C MET A 41 9.29 0.39 1.06
N PRO A 42 8.40 1.24 1.61
CA PRO A 42 7.11 1.57 1.00
C PRO A 42 7.10 2.86 0.18
N SER A 43 8.10 3.74 0.30
CA SER A 43 8.17 4.99 -0.48
C SER A 43 9.29 4.94 -1.51
N VAL A 44 9.01 5.39 -2.74
CA VAL A 44 10.00 5.53 -3.82
C VAL A 44 10.95 6.69 -3.50
N VAL A 45 10.43 7.86 -3.13
CA VAL A 45 11.28 9.04 -2.89
C VAL A 45 12.20 8.87 -1.67
N VAL A 46 11.75 8.12 -0.66
CA VAL A 46 12.58 7.75 0.49
C VAL A 46 13.64 6.73 0.09
N ASP A 47 13.32 5.80 -0.81
CA ASP A 47 14.29 4.83 -1.35
C ASP A 47 15.37 5.55 -2.17
N ASP A 48 15.01 6.50 -3.02
CA ASP A 48 15.93 7.34 -3.79
C ASP A 48 16.89 8.11 -2.87
N LEU A 49 16.36 8.73 -1.81
CA LEU A 49 17.21 9.45 -0.85
C LEU A 49 18.13 8.49 -0.09
N TRP A 50 17.65 7.30 0.27
CA TRP A 50 18.49 6.29 0.92
C TRP A 50 19.57 5.75 -0.02
N HIS A 51 19.26 5.57 -1.30
CA HIS A 51 20.24 5.20 -2.31
C HIS A 51 21.36 6.24 -2.40
N GLU A 52 21.02 7.52 -2.47
CA GLU A 52 22.01 8.62 -2.48
C GLU A 52 22.83 8.67 -1.19
N LEU A 53 22.25 8.34 -0.03
CA LEU A 53 22.99 8.21 1.24
C LEU A 53 24.07 7.14 1.16
N VAL A 54 23.77 5.98 0.56
CA VAL A 54 24.70 4.84 0.46
C VAL A 54 25.90 5.15 -0.42
N LEU A 55 25.77 6.07 -1.40
CA LEU A 55 26.89 6.51 -2.24
C LEU A 55 27.97 7.27 -1.45
N HIS A 56 27.62 7.88 -0.33
CA HIS A 56 28.55 8.49 0.61
C HIS A 56 29.10 7.43 1.57
N THR A 57 29.82 6.45 1.02
CA THR A 57 30.10 5.15 1.67
C THR A 57 30.78 5.25 3.04
N ARG A 58 31.72 6.18 3.24
CA ARG A 58 32.40 6.36 4.53
C ARG A 58 31.48 6.96 5.58
N GLU A 59 30.85 8.09 5.24
CA GLU A 59 29.93 8.79 6.14
C GLU A 59 28.70 7.92 6.46
N TYR A 60 28.25 7.13 5.49
CA TYR A 60 27.16 6.17 5.67
C TYR A 60 27.56 5.00 6.57
N ALA A 61 28.79 4.49 6.46
CA ALA A 61 29.29 3.45 7.35
C ALA A 61 29.41 3.95 8.80
N GLU A 62 29.96 5.15 9.01
CA GLU A 62 30.05 5.80 10.32
C GLU A 62 28.65 6.04 10.93
N PHE A 63 27.72 6.54 10.11
CA PHE A 63 26.32 6.70 10.52
C PHE A 63 25.69 5.37 10.92
N CYS A 64 25.92 4.31 10.14
CA CYS A 64 25.36 2.99 10.42
C CYS A 64 25.90 2.40 11.72
N ASP A 65 27.19 2.54 11.97
CA ASP A 65 27.82 2.10 13.22
C ASP A 65 27.23 2.85 14.42
N ALA A 66 27.13 4.18 14.32
CA ALA A 66 26.57 5.01 15.39
C ALA A 66 25.06 4.79 15.64
N ALA A 67 24.27 4.60 14.57
CA ALA A 67 22.81 4.53 14.67
C ALA A 67 22.27 3.10 14.86
N PHE A 68 22.95 2.10 14.31
CA PHE A 68 22.47 0.71 14.27
C PHE A 68 23.43 -0.28 14.93
N GLY A 69 24.69 0.09 15.19
CA GLY A 69 25.75 -0.82 15.63
C GLY A 69 26.12 -1.89 14.59
N ARG A 70 25.68 -1.71 13.34
CA ARG A 70 25.93 -2.60 12.20
C ARG A 70 25.67 -1.86 10.89
N PHE A 71 26.28 -2.34 9.81
CA PHE A 71 25.97 -1.81 8.49
C PHE A 71 24.54 -2.16 8.07
N LEU A 72 23.75 -1.15 7.69
CA LEU A 72 22.42 -1.35 7.13
C LEU A 72 22.53 -1.40 5.61
N HIS A 73 22.40 -2.59 5.03
CA HIS A 73 22.47 -2.76 3.59
C HIS A 73 21.22 -2.20 2.92
N HIS A 74 21.41 -1.28 1.97
CA HIS A 74 20.37 -0.95 0.99
C HIS A 74 20.24 -2.13 0.05
N THR A 75 19.08 -2.78 0.11
CA THR A 75 18.73 -3.86 -0.81
C THR A 75 17.47 -3.37 -1.51
N PRO A 76 17.49 -3.14 -2.84
CA PRO A 76 16.29 -2.86 -3.60
C PRO A 76 15.45 -4.14 -3.66
N GLU A 77 14.84 -4.53 -2.54
CA GLU A 77 13.85 -5.59 -2.55
C GLU A 77 12.58 -5.05 -3.22
N ALA A 78 12.08 -5.80 -4.20
CA ALA A 78 10.71 -5.64 -4.65
C ALA A 78 9.82 -5.75 -3.40
N SER A 79 9.04 -4.70 -3.12
CA SER A 79 8.17 -4.62 -1.94
C SER A 79 7.32 -5.89 -1.79
N THR A 80 7.78 -6.84 -0.98
CA THR A 80 7.03 -8.07 -0.75
C THR A 80 5.82 -7.73 0.11
N SER A 81 4.69 -8.36 -0.18
CA SER A 81 3.44 -8.14 0.56
C SER A 81 3.63 -8.38 2.07
N GLY A 82 4.42 -9.38 2.44
CA GLY A 82 4.76 -9.67 3.85
C GLY A 82 5.58 -8.55 4.50
N GLY A 83 6.63 -8.07 3.82
CA GLY A 83 7.48 -7.00 4.36
C GLY A 83 6.76 -5.67 4.48
N LEU A 84 5.87 -5.33 3.54
CA LEU A 84 5.08 -4.11 3.59
C LEU A 84 4.07 -4.11 4.75
N LYS A 85 3.39 -5.25 5.00
CA LYS A 85 2.45 -5.36 6.13
C LYS A 85 3.14 -5.17 7.47
N GLU A 86 4.34 -5.76 7.63
CA GLU A 86 5.12 -5.60 8.84
C GLU A 86 5.67 -4.17 9.00
N THR A 87 6.18 -3.56 7.93
CA THR A 87 6.58 -2.15 7.94
C THR A 87 5.41 -1.25 8.36
N PHE A 88 4.20 -1.48 7.83
CA PHE A 88 3.01 -0.68 8.18
C PHE A 88 2.65 -0.82 9.67
N ARG A 89 2.63 -2.05 10.19
CA ARG A 89 2.35 -2.32 11.60
C ARG A 89 3.29 -1.56 12.51
N LEU A 90 4.60 -1.60 12.21
CA LEU A 90 5.63 -0.94 13.00
C LEU A 90 5.61 0.59 12.82
N ALA A 91 5.38 1.08 11.60
CA ALA A 91 5.26 2.51 11.34
C ALA A 91 4.05 3.12 12.07
N LYS A 92 2.93 2.40 12.17
CA LYS A 92 1.78 2.80 12.99
C LYS A 92 2.09 2.88 14.49
N GLN A 93 2.99 2.04 14.98
CA GLN A 93 3.44 2.08 16.37
C GLN A 93 4.41 3.23 16.63
N ASP A 94 5.21 3.63 15.63
CA ASP A 94 6.10 4.79 15.72
C ASP A 94 5.34 6.13 15.60
N GLU A 95 4.22 6.14 14.88
CA GLU A 95 3.37 7.31 14.65
C GLU A 95 1.96 7.05 15.21
N GLU A 96 1.85 7.06 16.55
CA GLU A 96 0.59 6.79 17.25
C GLU A 96 -0.53 7.73 16.76
N GLY A 97 -1.68 7.14 16.41
CA GLY A 97 -2.85 7.87 15.93
C GLY A 97 -2.89 8.17 14.43
N ALA A 98 -1.81 7.90 13.68
CA ALA A 98 -1.84 8.05 12.23
C ALA A 98 -2.72 6.98 11.57
N VAL A 99 -3.64 7.40 10.68
CA VAL A 99 -4.41 6.48 9.84
C VAL A 99 -3.48 5.76 8.87
N LEU A 100 -2.59 6.52 8.22
CA LEU A 100 -1.53 6.06 7.33
C LEU A 100 -0.21 6.74 7.73
N PRO A 101 0.81 5.99 8.16
CA PRO A 101 2.09 6.56 8.59
C PRO A 101 2.78 7.35 7.47
N LEU A 102 3.60 8.34 7.84
CA LEU A 102 4.28 9.25 6.92
C LEU A 102 5.00 8.52 5.78
N ILE A 103 5.77 7.48 6.10
CA ILE A 103 6.53 6.71 5.10
C ILE A 103 5.66 6.04 4.02
N PHE A 104 4.35 5.86 4.26
CA PHE A 104 3.40 5.32 3.28
C PHE A 104 2.63 6.39 2.50
N ARG A 105 2.60 7.65 2.98
CA ARG A 105 1.87 8.73 2.29
C ARG A 105 2.77 9.72 1.57
N VAL A 106 4.07 9.78 1.92
CA VAL A 106 5.01 10.76 1.38
C VAL A 106 5.07 10.78 -0.16
N ASP A 107 5.01 9.62 -0.81
CA ASP A 107 4.99 9.54 -2.28
C ASP A 107 3.77 10.23 -2.88
N HIS A 108 2.60 9.96 -2.30
CA HIS A 108 1.32 10.54 -2.73
C HIS A 108 1.24 12.03 -2.41
N ASP A 109 1.62 12.41 -1.18
CA ASP A 109 1.55 13.80 -0.69
C ASP A 109 2.46 14.73 -1.48
N LEU A 110 3.57 14.22 -2.02
CA LEU A 110 4.52 14.97 -2.84
C LEU A 110 4.28 14.81 -4.35
N GLY A 111 3.34 13.98 -4.77
CA GLY A 111 3.04 13.75 -6.19
C GLY A 111 4.22 13.16 -6.97
N VAL A 112 4.97 12.25 -6.35
CA VAL A 112 6.21 11.68 -6.92
C VAL A 112 5.90 10.87 -8.19
N PRO A 113 6.57 11.11 -9.33
CA PRO A 113 6.40 10.28 -10.52
C PRO A 113 6.74 8.82 -10.23
N GLY A 114 5.79 7.91 -10.48
CA GLY A 114 5.94 6.48 -10.13
C GLY A 114 5.85 6.17 -8.63
N GLY A 115 5.46 7.15 -7.81
CA GLY A 115 5.24 7.00 -6.38
C GLY A 115 4.14 5.99 -6.06
N ARG A 116 4.21 5.39 -4.88
CA ARG A 116 3.28 4.36 -4.43
C ARG A 116 2.16 4.97 -3.60
N HIS A 117 0.92 4.64 -3.94
CA HIS A 117 -0.26 5.14 -3.22
C HIS A 117 -0.87 4.01 -2.42
N TYR A 118 -1.19 4.27 -1.15
CA TYR A 118 -1.65 3.25 -0.22
C TYR A 118 -2.97 3.62 0.46
N LEU A 119 -3.75 2.60 0.79
CA LEU A 119 -4.93 2.69 1.66
C LEU A 119 -4.71 1.81 2.90
N ALA A 120 -4.91 2.40 4.07
CA ALA A 120 -4.87 1.68 5.34
C ALA A 120 -5.99 0.65 5.45
N ASP A 121 -7.21 1.04 5.09
CA ASP A 121 -8.39 0.17 5.00
C ASP A 121 -9.26 0.65 3.83
N CYS A 122 -9.65 -0.28 2.94
CA CYS A 122 -10.55 0.00 1.83
C CYS A 122 -12.02 -0.23 2.17
N GLY A 123 -12.35 -0.64 3.41
CA GLY A 123 -13.70 -1.02 3.86
C GLY A 123 -14.19 -2.34 3.24
N GLY A 124 -13.32 -3.03 2.52
CA GLY A 124 -13.58 -4.31 1.91
C GLY A 124 -13.59 -5.38 2.98
N ARG A 125 -14.75 -5.93 3.33
CA ARG A 125 -14.88 -7.04 4.31
C ARG A 125 -14.26 -8.34 3.75
N GLY A 126 -12.93 -8.39 3.60
CA GLY A 126 -12.18 -9.48 2.96
C GLY A 126 -12.12 -9.40 1.42
N LEU A 127 -12.56 -8.29 0.82
CA LEU A 127 -12.59 -8.07 -0.62
C LEU A 127 -12.05 -6.68 -0.94
N CYS A 128 -10.81 -6.59 -1.42
CA CYS A 128 -10.31 -5.32 -1.97
C CYS A 128 -10.79 -5.14 -3.40
N TYR A 129 -11.30 -3.97 -3.72
CA TYR A 129 -11.50 -3.56 -5.10
C TYR A 129 -10.18 -3.02 -5.64
N GLU A 130 -9.79 -3.45 -6.83
CA GLU A 130 -8.60 -2.92 -7.50
C GLU A 130 -8.87 -1.46 -7.86
N LEU A 131 -8.26 -0.55 -7.10
CA LEU A 131 -8.22 0.87 -7.43
C LEU A 131 -6.94 1.11 -8.23
N LYS A 132 -7.10 1.63 -9.45
CA LYS A 132 -5.98 1.83 -10.37
C LYS A 132 -4.91 2.68 -9.70
N GLY A 133 -3.71 2.12 -9.55
CA GLY A 133 -2.55 2.79 -8.95
C GLY A 133 -2.56 2.91 -7.43
N THR A 134 -3.48 2.23 -6.71
CA THR A 134 -3.56 2.28 -5.25
C THR A 134 -3.53 0.88 -4.64
N VAL A 135 -2.72 0.70 -3.58
CA VAL A 135 -2.51 -0.57 -2.90
C VAL A 135 -3.15 -0.55 -1.51
N CYS A 136 -4.07 -1.47 -1.24
CA CYS A 136 -4.61 -1.65 0.11
C CYS A 136 -3.65 -2.49 0.96
N ILE A 137 -3.21 -1.93 2.10
CA ILE A 137 -2.30 -2.62 3.03
C ILE A 137 -2.95 -3.84 3.69
N GLU A 138 -4.26 -3.77 3.97
CA GLU A 138 -4.96 -4.90 4.56
C GLU A 138 -5.11 -6.08 3.58
N HIS A 139 -5.07 -5.80 2.27
CA HIS A 139 -5.29 -6.76 1.19
C HIS A 139 -4.10 -6.86 0.23
N LEU A 140 -2.86 -6.88 0.76
CA LEU A 140 -1.63 -6.97 -0.03
C LEU A 140 -1.48 -8.28 -0.83
N ALA A 141 -2.24 -9.32 -0.49
CA ALA A 141 -2.26 -10.61 -1.21
C ALA A 141 -3.19 -10.61 -2.46
N GLY A 142 -3.83 -9.48 -2.76
CA GLY A 142 -4.73 -9.33 -3.90
C GLY A 142 -6.21 -9.49 -3.55
N PRO A 143 -7.12 -9.17 -4.49
CA PRO A 143 -8.54 -9.35 -4.31
C PRO A 143 -8.84 -10.83 -4.03
N GLY A 144 -9.41 -11.14 -2.87
CA GLY A 144 -9.96 -12.47 -2.60
C GLY A 144 -10.97 -12.84 -3.70
N LYS A 145 -10.94 -14.10 -4.17
CA LYS A 145 -12.01 -14.58 -5.05
C LYS A 145 -13.34 -14.50 -4.29
N ARG A 146 -14.38 -13.99 -4.95
CA ARG A 146 -15.76 -14.14 -4.47
C ARG A 146 -15.99 -15.62 -4.13
N PRO A 147 -16.52 -15.97 -2.94
CA PRO A 147 -17.18 -17.26 -2.79
C PRO A 147 -18.29 -17.29 -3.85
N GLY A 148 -18.23 -18.25 -4.78
CA GLY A 148 -19.27 -18.43 -5.78
C GLY A 148 -20.58 -18.74 -5.08
N GLY A 149 -21.46 -17.75 -4.97
CA GLY A 149 -22.77 -17.88 -4.35
C GLY A 149 -23.47 -16.53 -4.34
N GLY A 150 -24.59 -16.44 -5.06
CA GLY A 150 -25.38 -15.22 -5.20
C GLY A 150 -25.77 -14.66 -3.84
N TRP A 151 -25.38 -13.40 -3.59
CA TRP A 151 -25.92 -12.64 -2.48
C TRP A 151 -27.08 -11.79 -3.01
N ASP A 152 -28.30 -12.24 -2.75
CA ASP A 152 -29.53 -11.51 -3.02
C ASP A 152 -29.53 -10.18 -2.27
N PHE A 153 -29.51 -9.06 -3.01
CA PHE A 153 -29.59 -7.70 -2.47
C PHE A 153 -31.01 -7.34 -1.97
N LYS A 154 -31.79 -8.33 -1.53
CA LYS A 154 -33.14 -8.13 -0.97
C LYS A 154 -33.15 -8.55 0.50
N ARG A 155 -32.53 -7.76 1.38
CA ARG A 155 -32.84 -7.71 2.82
C ARG A 155 -32.11 -6.52 3.43
N ASN A 156 -32.82 -5.39 3.44
CA ASN A 156 -32.59 -4.11 4.13
C ASN A 156 -32.68 -2.92 3.17
N ALA A 157 -33.86 -2.74 2.56
CA ALA A 157 -34.34 -1.42 2.23
C ALA A 157 -35.26 -0.99 3.40
N PRO A 158 -35.09 0.20 3.99
CA PRO A 158 -36.04 0.71 4.98
C PRO A 158 -37.41 0.89 4.34
N ASP A 159 -38.45 0.56 5.11
CA ASP A 159 -39.85 0.52 4.69
C ASP A 159 -40.29 1.87 4.09
N GLY A 160 -40.43 1.90 2.77
CA GLY A 160 -40.96 3.03 2.00
C GLY A 160 -41.84 2.48 0.89
N GLY A 161 -43.10 2.23 1.22
CA GLY A 161 -44.06 1.60 0.32
C GLY A 161 -44.35 2.44 -0.93
N MET A 162 -44.33 1.78 -2.08
CA MET A 162 -45.05 2.21 -3.28
C MET A 162 -45.58 0.97 -4.00
N SER A 163 -46.86 0.75 -3.83
CA SER A 163 -47.72 -0.14 -4.61
C SER A 163 -47.64 0.19 -6.10
N GLN A 164 -47.58 -0.84 -6.97
CA GLN A 164 -48.64 -1.17 -7.93
C GLN A 164 -48.29 -2.39 -8.82
N ALA A 165 -49.32 -3.22 -9.03
CA ALA A 165 -49.64 -4.13 -10.15
C ALA A 165 -48.49 -4.70 -11.01
N GLY A 166 -48.37 -6.00 -11.28
CA GLY A 166 -49.38 -7.03 -11.51
C GLY A 166 -49.09 -7.68 -12.88
N GLY A 167 -49.03 -9.02 -12.93
CA GLY A 167 -49.06 -9.78 -14.20
C GLY A 167 -47.98 -10.87 -14.36
N ASP A 168 -48.24 -12.05 -13.82
CA ASP A 168 -48.02 -13.33 -14.54
C ASP A 168 -49.20 -13.53 -15.51
N PRO A 169 -49.14 -14.31 -16.62
CA PRO A 169 -48.44 -15.61 -16.69
C PRO A 169 -47.86 -16.04 -18.08
N GLY A 170 -47.11 -17.16 -18.08
CA GLY A 170 -47.43 -18.27 -18.99
C GLY A 170 -46.39 -18.76 -20.02
N GLY A 171 -46.15 -20.09 -19.98
CA GLY A 171 -45.79 -20.97 -21.11
C GLY A 171 -44.29 -21.10 -21.42
N GLY A 172 -43.66 -22.28 -21.59
CA GLY A 172 -44.11 -23.65 -21.85
C GLY A 172 -43.37 -24.24 -23.07
N CYS A 173 -42.99 -25.53 -22.99
CA CYS A 173 -42.36 -26.44 -23.99
C CYS A 173 -40.82 -26.33 -24.21
N GLY A 174 -40.02 -27.39 -24.43
CA GLY A 174 -40.23 -28.85 -24.53
C GLY A 174 -39.19 -29.50 -25.47
N GLY A 175 -38.59 -30.64 -25.06
CA GLY A 175 -37.83 -31.60 -25.92
C GLY A 175 -36.37 -31.23 -26.27
N GLY A 176 -35.39 -32.12 -26.45
CA GLY A 176 -35.34 -33.57 -26.63
C GLY A 176 -33.88 -33.98 -26.99
N CYS A 177 -33.59 -35.28 -26.91
CA CYS A 177 -32.29 -35.97 -26.84
C CYS A 177 -31.51 -36.24 -28.16
N GLY A 178 -30.22 -36.62 -28.01
CA GLY A 178 -29.39 -37.39 -28.96
C GLY A 178 -27.93 -36.91 -28.96
N GLY A 179 -26.86 -37.67 -28.67
CA GLY A 179 -26.60 -39.11 -28.75
C GLY A 179 -25.90 -39.44 -30.07
N GLY A 180 -24.56 -39.56 -30.08
CA GLY A 180 -23.81 -39.91 -31.31
C GLY A 180 -22.30 -40.06 -31.11
N ASN A 181 -21.91 -41.31 -30.86
CA ASN A 181 -20.60 -42.00 -30.97
C ASN A 181 -19.30 -41.19 -31.10
#